data_AF-A0A3P1WML1-F1
#
_entry.id   AF-A0A3P1WML1-F1
#
_cell.length_a   1.000
_cell.length_b   1.000
_cell.length_c   1.000
_cell.angle_alpha   90.00
_cell.angle_beta   90.00
_cell.angle_gamma   90.00
#
_symmetry.space_group_name_H-M   'P 1'
#
loop_
_entity.id
_entity.type
_entity.pdbx_description
1 polymer ?
#
loop_
_entity_poly.entity_id
_entity_poly.type
_entity_poly.pdbx_seq_one_letter_code
_entity_poly.pdbx_strand_id
1 'polypeptide(L)'
;MPVEETPADVALDVLSIVGSAAFGLAVGVLLAVLLGVLMRLLMRRHEHLKPFSRRLKLPVRVVLTTLGAGLGVIVATGGEVAASVQAWRPHFLHGYFIALIFSGALVTTGIVNAFQDTVVAKREDVEETPHARRIRTQAQVIGRVGIAVVWIIAIAGALLTFEQFRAVGASLLASAGLLSIVAGLAAQSSLANIFAGVQVAFTDALRVGDLVIVDGYRGTVEEITLTYVVVASWDGRRWIVPSTFFISNTFENLTRLDSELLGTIEFDLDWLVPMEAMRIQLQRIVRRSDLWDGRHVSLQMTDAQGGQVKIRAVVSASAAGDLWDLQCFVREELVNWIQLNAVYALPRTRLEPEPTPAPPTQEREAFISEVKQAWADERAADPTEEIEVELDEETSTADAEAAGHRSWFQAIRGLRGSKEKDGGLSSGAAEVTELIASVLRDATEAPTEDELREGRRADDGDPTRVDHTDGRGDSLSSTARMFSGSPEANALNRRYSGRGVESEEKQPAPDGADRAER
;
A
#
# COMPACT_ATOMS: atom_id res chain seq x y z
N MET A 1 65.83 16.34 54.79
CA MET A 1 65.63 17.78 55.07
C MET A 1 64.66 18.29 54.04
N PRO A 2 63.56 18.98 54.42
CA PRO A 2 62.74 19.65 53.43
C PRO A 2 63.58 20.78 52.86
N VAL A 3 63.78 20.80 51.54
CA VAL A 3 64.35 21.96 50.87
C VAL A 3 63.27 23.04 50.98
N GLU A 4 63.51 24.08 51.77
CA GLU A 4 62.66 25.26 51.76
C GLU A 4 62.70 25.83 50.34
N GLU A 5 61.62 25.63 49.58
CA GLU A 5 61.43 26.28 48.29
C GLU A 5 61.56 27.79 48.51
N THR A 6 62.47 28.45 47.79
CA THR A 6 62.60 29.89 47.94
C THR A 6 61.36 30.55 47.34
N PRO A 7 60.88 31.68 47.90
CA PRO A 7 59.72 32.39 47.34
C PRO A 7 59.91 32.81 45.87
N ALA A 8 61.16 32.84 45.38
CA ALA A 8 61.49 33.07 43.98
C ALA A 8 61.17 31.86 43.08
N ASP A 9 61.40 30.64 43.55
CA ASP A 9 61.10 29.41 42.80
C ASP A 9 59.58 29.23 42.63
N VAL A 10 58.82 29.50 43.69
CA VAL A 10 57.35 29.50 43.65
C VAL A 10 56.82 30.58 42.70
N ALA A 11 57.44 31.76 42.66
CA ALA A 11 57.03 32.84 41.75
C ALA A 11 57.30 32.50 40.27
N LEU A 12 58.42 31.82 39.98
CA LEU A 12 58.77 31.38 38.63
C LEU A 12 57.85 30.24 38.14
N ASP A 13 57.46 29.32 39.02
CA ASP A 13 56.50 28.26 38.70
C ASP A 13 55.09 28.81 38.46
N VAL A 14 54.63 29.77 39.28
CA VAL A 14 53.33 30.42 39.03
C VAL A 14 53.35 31.19 37.71
N LEU A 15 54.46 31.86 37.38
CA LEU A 15 54.61 32.59 36.12
C LEU A 15 54.61 31.66 34.90
N SER A 16 55.25 30.49 34.99
CA SER A 16 55.28 29.50 33.90
C SER A 16 53.90 28.87 33.67
N ILE A 17 53.13 28.62 34.73
CA ILE A 17 51.75 28.11 34.68
C ILE A 17 50.79 29.15 34.08
N VAL A 18 50.89 30.41 34.50
CA VAL A 18 50.07 31.49 33.94
C VAL A 18 50.43 31.75 32.47
N GLY A 19 51.72 31.71 32.12
CA GLY A 19 52.20 31.93 30.75
C GLY A 19 51.75 30.84 29.77
N SER A 20 51.82 29.58 30.18
CA SER A 20 51.37 28.42 29.39
C SER A 20 49.83 28.32 29.31
N ALA A 21 49.11 28.70 30.36
CA ALA A 21 47.66 28.85 30.32
C ALA A 21 47.22 29.96 29.35
N ALA A 22 47.89 31.12 29.39
CA ALA A 22 47.66 32.23 28.46
C ALA A 22 48.02 31.84 27.02
N PHE A 23 49.09 31.08 26.82
CA PHE A 23 49.48 30.54 25.52
C PHE A 23 48.43 29.54 25.00
N GLY A 24 47.97 28.60 25.82
CA GLY A 24 46.91 27.65 25.46
C GLY A 24 45.59 28.34 25.10
N LEU A 25 45.22 29.37 25.86
CA LEU A 25 44.05 30.21 25.54
C LEU A 25 44.24 30.94 24.21
N ALA A 26 45.40 31.56 23.98
CA ALA A 26 45.72 32.23 22.72
C ALA A 26 45.68 31.28 21.52
N VAL A 27 46.21 30.06 21.67
CA VAL A 27 46.14 29.00 20.64
C VAL A 27 44.69 28.56 20.40
N GLY A 28 43.90 28.39 21.46
CA GLY A 28 42.46 28.06 21.36
C GLY A 28 41.66 29.14 20.64
N VAL A 29 41.90 30.41 20.95
CA VAL A 29 41.29 31.56 20.25
C VAL A 29 41.73 31.62 18.80
N LEU A 30 43.02 31.42 18.52
CA LEU A 30 43.58 31.42 17.16
C LEU A 30 42.95 30.32 16.31
N LEU A 31 42.89 29.09 16.82
CA LEU A 31 42.24 27.96 16.15
C LEU A 31 40.73 28.23 15.93
N ALA A 32 40.05 28.90 16.87
CA ALA A 32 38.64 29.22 16.74
C ALA A 32 38.38 30.31 15.68
N VAL A 33 39.28 31.28 15.58
CA VAL A 33 39.27 32.29 14.51
C VAL A 33 39.59 31.63 13.17
N LEU A 34 40.60 30.75 13.10
CA LEU A 34 40.99 30.02 11.89
C LEU A 34 39.84 29.14 11.38
N LEU A 35 39.23 28.34 12.26
CA LEU A 35 38.07 27.51 11.93
C LEU A 35 36.90 28.38 11.49
N GLY A 36 36.65 29.52 12.16
CA GLY A 36 35.63 30.49 11.75
C GLY A 36 35.88 31.11 10.37
N VAL A 37 37.14 31.35 9.99
CA VAL A 37 37.55 31.84 8.67
C VAL A 37 37.42 30.75 7.61
N LEU A 38 37.87 29.52 7.89
CA LEU A 38 37.72 28.36 7.01
C LEU A 38 36.24 28.06 6.71
N MET A 39 35.42 28.05 7.76
CA MET A 39 33.97 27.91 7.69
C MET A 39 33.36 29.01 6.80
N ARG A 40 33.84 30.26 6.93
CA ARG A 40 33.40 31.40 6.09
C ARG A 40 33.84 31.25 4.63
N LEU A 41 35.02 30.70 4.37
CA LEU A 41 35.54 30.46 3.02
C LEU A 41 34.77 29.34 2.31
N LEU A 42 34.53 28.21 2.96
CA LEU A 42 33.70 27.12 2.42
C LEU A 42 32.26 27.59 2.14
N MET A 43 31.69 28.39 3.03
CA MET A 43 30.29 28.79 2.96
C MET A 43 30.01 29.95 1.99
N ARG A 44 31.04 30.65 1.49
CA ARG A 44 30.87 31.56 0.34
C ARG A 44 30.37 30.82 -0.90
N ARG A 45 30.59 29.49 -0.96
CA ARG A 45 30.23 28.64 -2.09
C ARG A 45 28.80 28.06 -2.02
N HIS A 46 28.15 28.07 -0.85
CA HIS A 46 26.82 27.47 -0.66
C HIS A 46 25.91 28.34 0.21
N GLU A 47 24.98 29.06 -0.42
CA GLU A 47 24.06 30.01 0.21
C GLU A 47 23.15 29.38 1.28
N HIS A 48 22.81 28.09 1.13
CA HIS A 48 21.97 27.32 2.06
C HIS A 48 22.61 27.05 3.43
N LEU A 49 23.92 27.29 3.61
CA LEU A 49 24.63 27.03 4.88
C LEU A 49 24.84 28.29 5.75
N LYS A 50 24.33 29.44 5.31
CA LYS A 50 24.39 30.71 6.08
C LYS A 50 23.88 30.59 7.54
N PRO A 51 22.77 29.86 7.85
CA PRO A 51 22.27 29.73 9.23
C PRO A 51 23.23 28.95 10.13
N PHE A 52 23.85 27.90 9.59
CA PHE A 52 24.80 27.03 10.28
C PHE A 52 25.98 27.83 10.84
N SER A 53 26.49 28.77 10.03
CA SER A 53 27.61 29.63 10.42
C SER A 53 27.29 30.59 11.56
N ARG A 54 26.04 31.07 11.69
CA ARG A 54 25.70 32.08 12.71
C ARG A 54 25.53 31.43 14.08
N ARG A 55 24.88 30.27 14.12
CA ARG A 55 24.57 29.57 15.39
C ARG A 55 25.71 28.71 15.93
N LEU A 56 26.60 28.18 15.09
CA LEU A 56 27.77 27.41 15.58
C LEU A 56 28.95 28.28 16.03
N LYS A 57 29.07 29.54 15.58
CA LYS A 57 30.25 30.37 15.88
C LYS A 57 30.49 30.57 17.37
N LEU A 58 29.44 30.85 18.13
CA LEU A 58 29.55 31.10 19.57
C LEU A 58 29.90 29.81 20.34
N PRO A 59 29.16 28.69 20.20
CA PRO A 59 29.48 27.47 20.95
C PRO A 59 30.79 26.82 20.52
N VAL A 60 31.14 26.82 19.23
CA VAL A 60 32.42 26.26 18.76
C VAL A 60 33.61 27.08 19.27
N ARG A 61 33.47 28.41 19.35
CA ARG A 61 34.47 29.27 19.99
C ARG A 61 34.62 28.93 21.47
N VAL A 62 33.51 28.81 22.20
CA VAL A 62 33.54 28.44 23.63
C VAL A 62 34.27 27.12 23.81
N VAL A 63 33.95 26.06 23.06
CA VAL A 63 34.66 24.78 23.11
C VAL A 63 36.15 24.92 22.84
N LEU A 64 36.54 25.56 21.75
CA LEU A 64 37.96 25.68 21.42
C LEU A 64 38.74 26.51 22.44
N THR A 65 38.13 27.55 22.99
CA THR A 65 38.76 28.37 24.04
C THR A 65 38.88 27.60 25.35
N THR A 66 37.85 26.86 25.76
CA THR A 66 37.90 25.99 26.95
C THR A 66 38.96 24.91 26.76
N LEU A 67 38.96 24.23 25.61
CA LEU A 67 39.88 23.14 25.28
C LEU A 67 41.34 23.62 25.22
N GLY A 68 41.60 24.76 24.57
CA GLY A 68 42.93 25.37 24.49
C GLY A 68 43.44 25.84 25.86
N ALA A 69 42.59 26.50 26.66
CA ALA A 69 42.96 26.95 28.00
C ALA A 69 43.29 25.78 28.94
N GLY A 70 42.50 24.69 28.88
CA GLY A 70 42.76 23.51 29.71
C GLY A 70 43.99 22.72 29.27
N LEU A 71 44.19 22.52 27.96
CA LEU A 71 45.41 21.88 27.44
C LEU A 71 46.67 22.68 27.80
N GLY A 72 46.61 24.02 27.75
CA GLY A 72 47.70 24.88 28.18
C GLY A 72 48.14 24.60 29.61
N VAL A 73 47.17 24.56 30.55
CA VAL A 73 47.44 24.25 31.96
C VAL A 73 47.91 22.81 32.17
N ILE A 74 47.38 21.84 31.41
CA ILE A 74 47.80 20.43 31.51
C ILE A 74 49.25 20.23 31.06
N VAL A 75 49.64 20.86 29.95
CA VAL A 75 51.02 20.79 29.43
C VAL A 75 51.99 21.50 30.38
N ALA A 76 51.59 22.62 30.96
CA ALA A 76 52.36 23.35 31.97
C ALA A 76 52.68 22.53 33.22
N THR A 77 51.73 21.68 33.62
CA THR A 77 51.74 20.93 34.88
C THR A 77 52.11 19.45 34.66
N GLY A 78 52.68 19.12 33.51
CA GLY A 78 53.06 17.75 33.12
C GLY A 78 54.51 17.33 33.44
N GLY A 79 55.37 18.25 33.86
CA GLY A 79 56.78 18.00 34.22
C GLY A 79 57.00 17.59 35.69
N GLU A 80 58.23 17.71 36.20
CA GLU A 80 58.47 17.67 37.66
C GLU A 80 57.87 18.95 38.27
N VAL A 81 56.93 18.80 39.20
CA VAL A 81 56.10 19.91 39.67
C VAL A 81 56.26 20.11 41.17
N ALA A 82 56.39 21.37 41.59
CA ALA A 82 56.39 21.77 42.99
C ALA A 82 55.17 21.24 43.75
N ALA A 83 55.34 20.99 45.06
CA ALA A 83 54.28 20.43 45.91
C ALA A 83 53.01 21.29 45.94
N SER A 84 53.15 22.59 45.71
CA SER A 84 52.07 23.57 45.60
C SER A 84 51.11 23.28 44.44
N VAL A 85 51.60 22.74 43.31
CA VAL A 85 50.78 22.43 42.14
C VAL A 85 50.04 21.11 42.28
N GLN A 86 50.64 20.16 42.99
CA GLN A 86 50.04 18.86 43.24
C GLN A 86 48.76 18.96 44.09
N ALA A 87 48.64 20.01 44.91
CA ALA A 87 47.46 20.25 45.75
C ALA A 87 46.20 20.68 44.98
N TRP A 88 46.31 21.57 43.98
CA TRP A 88 45.13 22.11 43.28
C TRP A 88 44.83 21.43 41.93
N ARG A 89 45.82 20.76 41.33
CA ARG A 89 45.70 20.13 40.00
C ARG A 89 44.52 19.15 39.88
N PRO A 90 44.23 18.27 40.86
CA PRO A 90 43.07 17.38 40.77
C PRO A 90 41.73 18.14 40.73
N HIS A 91 41.60 19.21 41.52
CA HIS A 91 40.40 20.05 41.54
C HIS A 91 40.25 20.83 40.22
N PHE A 92 41.34 21.33 39.65
CA PHE A 92 41.34 21.98 38.34
C PHE A 92 40.94 21.01 37.22
N LEU A 93 41.54 19.82 37.16
CA LEU A 93 41.21 18.81 36.15
C LEU A 93 39.74 18.40 36.21
N HIS A 94 39.20 18.29 37.42
CA HIS A 94 37.79 18.02 37.64
C HIS A 94 36.88 19.14 37.11
N GLY A 95 37.17 20.40 37.46
CA GLY A 95 36.43 21.56 36.96
C GLY A 95 36.55 21.73 35.44
N TYR A 96 37.73 21.45 34.88
CA TYR A 96 37.98 21.47 33.45
C TYR A 96 37.16 20.41 32.71
N PHE A 97 37.07 19.19 33.24
CA PHE A 97 36.26 18.13 32.66
C PHE A 97 34.76 18.49 32.65
N ILE A 98 34.25 19.08 33.73
CA ILE A 98 32.88 19.61 33.79
C ILE A 98 32.68 20.72 32.75
N ALA A 99 33.63 21.65 32.62
CA ALA A 99 33.58 22.71 31.63
C ALA A 99 33.54 22.15 30.20
N LEU A 100 34.30 21.09 29.90
CA LEU A 100 34.25 20.40 28.60
C LEU A 100 32.87 19.76 28.33
N ILE A 101 32.25 19.13 29.32
CA ILE A 101 30.91 18.54 29.18
C ILE A 101 29.88 19.62 28.79
N PHE A 102 29.84 20.73 29.53
CA PHE A 102 28.90 21.83 29.24
C PHE A 102 29.21 22.52 27.91
N SER A 103 30.48 22.67 27.57
CA SER A 103 30.89 23.24 26.29
C SER A 103 30.46 22.35 25.11
N GLY A 104 30.59 21.02 25.26
CA GLY A 104 30.04 20.06 24.31
C GLY A 104 28.52 20.16 24.17
N ALA A 105 27.79 20.28 25.28
CA ALA A 105 26.34 20.48 25.27
C ALA A 105 25.90 21.75 24.54
N LEU A 106 26.67 22.85 24.66
CA LEU A 106 26.45 24.08 23.91
C LEU A 106 26.65 23.90 22.41
N VAL A 107 27.66 23.13 21.99
CA VAL A 107 27.86 22.79 20.56
C VAL A 107 26.71 21.97 20.03
N THR A 108 26.29 20.93 20.75
CA THR A 108 25.13 20.11 20.35
C THR A 108 23.87 20.96 20.25
N THR A 109 23.63 21.86 21.22
CA THR A 109 22.53 22.83 21.17
C THR A 109 22.64 23.75 19.94
N GLY A 110 23.84 24.21 19.60
CA GLY A 110 24.11 25.00 18.40
C GLY A 110 23.79 24.24 17.11
N ILE A 111 24.12 22.95 17.04
CA ILE A 111 23.82 22.06 15.90
C ILE A 111 22.30 21.87 15.74
N VAL A 112 21.58 21.55 16.82
CA VAL A 112 20.11 21.38 16.78
C VAL A 112 19.43 22.65 16.27
N ASN A 113 19.81 23.80 16.83
CA ASN A 113 19.27 25.09 16.42
C ASN A 113 19.62 25.45 14.96
N ALA A 114 20.83 25.11 14.49
CA ALA A 114 21.24 25.32 13.11
C ALA A 114 20.44 24.44 12.13
N PHE A 115 20.16 23.20 12.52
CA PHE A 115 19.33 22.29 11.73
C PHE A 115 17.89 22.81 11.63
N GLN A 116 17.28 23.23 12.75
CA GLN A 116 15.94 23.83 12.76
C GLN A 116 15.83 25.02 11.81
N ASP A 117 16.78 25.95 11.86
CA ASP A 117 16.80 27.12 10.98
C ASP A 117 16.94 26.74 9.52
N THR A 118 17.71 25.70 9.21
CA THR A 118 17.90 25.24 7.82
C THR A 118 16.60 24.65 7.26
N VAL A 119 15.87 23.87 8.07
CA VAL A 119 14.57 23.30 7.69
C VAL A 119 13.52 24.38 7.47
N VAL A 120 13.51 25.41 8.31
CA VAL A 120 12.55 26.53 8.21
C VAL A 120 12.91 27.49 7.07
N ALA A 121 14.18 27.86 6.92
CA ALA A 121 14.63 28.80 5.89
C ALA A 121 14.47 28.27 4.46
N LYS A 122 14.55 26.94 4.25
CA LYS A 122 14.34 26.33 2.92
C LYS A 122 12.87 26.40 2.46
N ARG A 123 11.95 26.88 3.29
CA ARG A 123 10.50 26.89 3.03
C ARG A 123 9.85 28.27 3.22
N GLU A 124 10.64 29.33 3.45
CA GLU A 124 10.12 30.71 3.57
C GLU A 124 9.75 31.34 2.21
N ASP A 125 10.25 30.82 1.08
CA ASP A 125 10.02 31.38 -0.27
C ASP A 125 8.71 30.89 -0.94
N VAL A 126 7.93 30.03 -0.30
CA VAL A 126 6.64 29.56 -0.83
C VAL A 126 5.53 30.21 -0.01
N GLU A 127 4.59 30.88 -0.69
CA GLU A 127 3.44 31.61 -0.12
C GLU A 127 2.88 30.99 1.16
N GLU A 128 2.51 31.84 2.12
CA GLU A 128 2.04 31.54 3.48
C GLU A 128 0.86 30.54 3.53
N THR A 129 1.13 29.28 3.22
CA THR A 129 0.18 28.19 3.29
C THR A 129 0.08 27.71 4.74
N PRO A 130 -1.09 27.27 5.20
CA PRO A 130 -1.29 26.72 6.55
C PRO A 130 -0.30 25.59 6.93
N HIS A 131 0.20 24.85 5.93
CA HIS A 131 1.19 23.80 6.10
C HIS A 131 2.56 24.32 6.57
N ALA A 132 3.03 25.47 6.09
CA ALA A 132 4.32 26.04 6.49
C ALA A 132 4.35 26.41 7.99
N ARG A 133 3.22 26.91 8.51
CA ARG A 133 3.08 27.26 9.94
C ARG A 133 3.15 26.02 10.85
N ARG A 134 2.52 24.91 10.44
CA ARG A 134 2.51 23.65 11.20
C ARG A 134 3.91 23.03 11.29
N ILE A 135 4.68 23.09 10.21
CA ILE A 135 6.04 22.55 10.18
C ILE A 135 6.97 23.37 11.08
N ARG A 136 6.83 24.70 11.10
CA ARG A 136 7.63 25.58 11.97
C ARG A 136 7.38 25.29 13.45
N THR A 137 6.13 25.13 13.86
CA THR A 137 5.80 24.84 15.27
C THR A 137 6.28 23.44 15.66
N GLN A 138 6.09 22.43 14.79
CA GLN A 138 6.58 21.07 15.04
C GLN A 138 8.11 21.02 15.16
N ALA A 139 8.84 21.66 14.24
CA ALA A 139 10.30 21.70 14.28
C ALA A 139 10.82 22.38 15.56
N GLN A 140 10.16 23.45 16.01
CA GLN A 140 10.51 24.15 17.25
C GLN A 140 10.28 23.26 18.49
N VAL A 141 9.15 22.56 18.57
CA VAL A 141 8.85 21.66 19.68
C VAL A 141 9.88 20.52 19.75
N ILE A 142 10.17 19.86 18.61
CA ILE A 142 11.13 18.75 18.55
C ILE A 142 12.52 19.19 19.03
N GLY A 143 13.02 20.33 18.56
CA GLY A 143 14.35 20.77 19.01
C GLY A 143 14.36 21.30 20.43
N ARG A 144 13.28 21.86 20.98
CA ARG A 144 13.20 22.18 22.42
C ARG A 144 13.32 20.93 23.29
N VAL A 145 12.61 19.87 22.90
CA VAL A 145 12.71 18.56 23.59
C VAL A 145 14.13 18.00 23.45
N GLY A 146 14.71 18.02 22.25
CA GLY A 146 16.09 17.56 22.02
C GLY A 146 17.13 18.34 22.84
N ILE A 147 17.01 19.67 22.91
CA ILE A 147 17.88 20.51 23.74
C ILE A 147 17.73 20.15 25.21
N ALA A 148 16.50 19.98 25.71
CA ALA A 148 16.27 19.56 27.10
C ALA A 148 16.95 18.23 27.42
N VAL A 149 16.84 17.23 26.53
CA VAL A 149 17.50 15.92 26.69
C VAL A 149 19.03 16.07 26.75
N VAL A 150 19.63 16.88 25.86
CA VAL A 150 21.08 17.13 25.85
C VAL A 150 21.55 17.73 27.19
N TRP A 151 20.80 18.69 27.74
CA TRP A 151 21.14 19.29 29.03
C TRP A 151 20.96 18.34 30.20
N ILE A 152 19.94 17.48 30.18
CA ILE A 152 19.75 16.43 31.19
C ILE A 152 20.97 15.48 31.18
N ILE A 153 21.41 15.04 29.99
CA ILE A 153 22.59 14.18 29.85
C ILE A 153 23.86 14.89 30.31
N ALA A 154 24.04 16.18 29.97
CA ALA A 154 25.19 16.97 30.39
C ALA A 154 25.24 17.12 31.92
N ILE A 155 24.11 17.39 32.57
CA ILE A 155 23.99 17.47 34.03
C ILE A 155 24.28 16.10 34.66
N ALA A 156 23.72 15.02 34.11
CA ALA A 156 23.98 13.67 34.60
C ALA A 156 25.48 13.30 34.50
N GLY A 157 26.11 13.64 33.36
CA GLY A 157 27.54 13.47 33.14
C GLY A 157 28.40 14.29 34.10
N ALA A 158 27.99 15.53 34.41
CA ALA A 158 28.65 16.34 35.42
C ALA A 158 28.46 15.79 36.84
N LEU A 159 27.30 15.23 37.19
CA LEU A 159 27.07 14.61 38.49
C LEU A 159 27.89 13.34 38.70
N LEU A 160 28.20 12.60 37.63
CA LEU A 160 29.05 11.41 37.69
C LEU A 160 30.49 11.71 38.13
N THR A 161 30.96 12.94 37.93
CA THR A 161 32.31 13.32 38.35
C THR A 161 32.39 13.39 39.87
N PHE A 162 31.36 13.90 40.54
CA PHE A 162 31.30 14.02 42.00
C PHE A 162 31.01 12.68 42.67
N GLU A 163 31.89 12.23 43.56
CA GLU A 163 31.75 10.93 44.24
C GLU A 163 30.45 10.82 45.04
N GLN A 164 30.03 11.90 45.72
CA GLN A 164 28.80 11.93 46.51
C GLN A 164 27.52 11.87 45.65
N PHE A 165 27.57 12.37 44.41
CA PHE A 165 26.42 12.44 43.51
C PHE A 165 26.47 11.41 42.39
N ARG A 166 27.53 10.59 42.32
CA ARG A 166 27.72 9.60 41.26
C ARG A 166 26.57 8.61 41.15
N ALA A 167 26.00 8.19 42.29
CA ALA A 167 24.84 7.30 42.30
C ALA A 167 23.60 7.96 41.65
N VAL A 168 23.40 9.25 41.88
CA VAL A 168 22.29 10.03 41.29
C VAL A 168 22.52 10.26 39.79
N GLY A 169 23.75 10.60 39.38
CA GLY A 169 24.09 10.73 37.95
C GLY A 169 23.93 9.40 37.20
N ALA A 170 24.35 8.29 37.81
CA ALA A 170 24.22 6.96 37.24
C ALA A 170 22.76 6.51 37.13
N SER A 171 21.93 6.75 38.16
CA SER A 171 20.50 6.41 38.10
C SER A 171 19.77 7.25 37.05
N LEU A 172 20.10 8.54 36.91
CA LEU A 172 19.53 9.41 35.90
C LEU A 172 19.89 8.94 34.47
N LEU A 173 21.15 8.55 34.23
CA LEU A 173 21.56 7.97 32.94
C LEU A 173 20.91 6.60 32.68
N ALA A 174 20.79 5.75 33.71
CA ALA A 174 20.12 4.46 33.57
C ALA A 174 18.64 4.63 33.21
N SER A 175 17.93 5.57 33.85
CA SER A 175 16.54 5.92 33.52
C SER A 175 16.42 6.53 32.13
N ALA A 176 17.33 7.42 31.74
CA ALA A 176 17.38 7.98 30.39
C ALA A 176 17.63 6.89 29.34
N GLY A 177 18.50 5.92 29.64
CA GLY A 177 18.75 4.74 28.82
C GLY A 177 17.47 3.91 28.60
N LEU A 178 16.75 3.58 29.67
CA LEU A 178 15.48 2.86 29.58
C LEU A 178 14.42 3.63 28.78
N LEU A 179 14.29 4.94 29.04
CA LEU A 179 13.38 5.81 28.28
C LEU A 179 13.75 5.85 26.79
N SER A 180 15.03 5.82 26.45
CA SER A 180 15.48 5.82 25.06
C SER A 180 15.06 4.55 24.30
N ILE A 181 15.05 3.39 24.97
CA ILE A 181 14.58 2.13 24.40
C ILE A 181 13.07 2.20 24.12
N VAL A 182 12.28 2.67 25.10
CA VAL A 182 10.82 2.80 24.95
C VAL A 182 10.47 3.79 23.84
N ALA A 183 11.16 4.94 23.79
CA ALA A 183 11.01 5.92 22.73
C ALA A 183 11.41 5.36 21.35
N GLY A 184 12.49 4.57 21.28
CA GLY A 184 12.94 3.89 20.08
C GLY A 184 11.92 2.88 19.55
N LEU A 185 11.35 2.06 20.43
CA LEU A 185 10.26 1.12 20.10
C LEU A 185 9.02 1.87 19.60
N ALA A 186 8.65 2.97 20.24
CA ALA A 186 7.52 3.80 19.79
C ALA A 186 7.78 4.45 18.41
N ALA A 187 9.03 4.83 18.13
CA ALA A 187 9.42 5.43 16.85
C ALA A 187 9.69 4.42 15.73
N GLN A 188 9.70 3.12 16.05
CA GLN A 188 10.11 2.05 15.12
C GLN A 188 9.36 2.10 13.79
N SER A 189 8.03 2.25 13.81
CA SER A 189 7.20 2.29 12.60
C SER A 189 7.47 3.52 11.73
N SER A 190 7.71 4.68 12.36
CA SER A 190 8.01 5.93 11.65
C SER A 190 9.38 5.87 10.99
N LEU A 191 10.38 5.36 11.71
CA LEU A 191 11.74 5.16 11.17
C LEU A 191 11.73 4.12 10.04
N ALA A 192 11.02 3.01 10.21
CA ALA A 192 10.88 1.98 9.18
C ALA A 192 10.30 2.56 7.89
N ASN A 193 9.25 3.39 7.99
CA ASN A 193 8.69 4.09 6.82
C ASN A 193 9.71 5.01 6.14
N ILE A 194 10.45 5.82 6.90
CA ILE A 194 11.48 6.72 6.34
C ILE A 194 12.56 5.91 5.60
N PHE A 195 13.10 4.86 6.22
CA PHE A 195 14.08 3.99 5.58
C PHE A 195 13.50 3.34 4.33
N ALA A 196 12.23 2.96 4.37
CA ALA A 196 11.58 2.37 3.22
C ALA A 196 11.42 3.38 2.06
N GLY A 197 10.98 4.61 2.33
CA GLY A 197 10.89 5.63 1.27
C GLY A 197 12.26 5.97 0.68
N VAL A 198 13.31 6.05 1.52
CA VAL A 198 14.69 6.22 1.04
C VAL A 198 15.09 5.06 0.13
N GLN A 199 14.86 3.82 0.57
CA GLN A 199 15.21 2.64 -0.20
C GLN A 199 14.45 2.57 -1.52
N VAL A 200 13.12 2.80 -1.53
CA VAL A 200 12.30 2.85 -2.76
C VAL A 200 12.85 3.89 -3.74
N ALA A 201 13.21 5.08 -3.25
CA ALA A 201 13.77 6.13 -4.09
C ALA A 201 15.15 5.78 -4.67
N PHE A 202 15.96 4.96 -3.98
CA PHE A 202 17.29 4.54 -4.45
C PHE A 202 17.29 3.27 -5.30
N THR A 203 16.36 2.34 -5.06
CA THR A 203 16.30 1.05 -5.78
C THR A 203 15.59 1.16 -7.12
N ASP A 204 14.93 2.29 -7.39
CA ASP A 204 14.22 2.55 -8.64
C ASP A 204 13.17 1.46 -8.98
N ALA A 205 12.68 0.79 -7.92
CA ALA A 205 11.67 -0.27 -8.04
C ALA A 205 10.28 0.29 -8.34
N LEU A 206 10.07 1.57 -8.03
CA LEU A 206 8.84 2.32 -8.22
C LEU A 206 9.19 3.75 -8.64
N ARG A 207 8.68 4.20 -9.78
CA ARG A 207 8.86 5.57 -10.27
C ARG A 207 7.55 6.34 -10.20
N VAL A 208 7.67 7.66 -10.12
CA VAL A 208 6.52 8.56 -10.30
C VAL A 208 6.04 8.43 -11.74
N GLY A 209 4.74 8.18 -11.92
CA GLY A 209 4.10 7.91 -13.21
C GLY A 209 3.91 6.43 -13.53
N ASP A 210 4.47 5.50 -12.76
CA ASP A 210 4.27 4.06 -12.99
C ASP A 210 2.83 3.63 -12.69
N LEU A 211 2.29 2.74 -13.52
CA LEU A 211 1.02 2.08 -13.26
C LEU A 211 1.25 0.83 -12.41
N VAL A 212 0.65 0.80 -11.23
CA VAL A 212 0.85 -0.26 -10.25
C VAL A 212 -0.46 -0.85 -9.75
N ILE A 213 -0.40 -2.12 -9.34
CA ILE A 213 -1.48 -2.77 -8.59
C ILE A 213 -0.97 -3.03 -7.17
N VAL A 214 -1.62 -2.38 -6.21
CA VAL A 214 -1.26 -2.38 -4.80
C VAL A 214 -2.48 -2.82 -4.00
N ASP A 215 -2.36 -3.94 -3.29
CA ASP A 215 -3.46 -4.52 -2.48
C ASP A 215 -4.78 -4.71 -3.27
N GLY A 216 -4.66 -5.12 -4.55
CA GLY A 216 -5.80 -5.30 -5.45
C GLY A 216 -6.35 -4.01 -6.08
N TYR A 217 -5.85 -2.84 -5.70
CA TYR A 217 -6.22 -1.56 -6.31
C TYR A 217 -5.24 -1.18 -7.41
N ARG A 218 -5.77 -0.84 -8.59
CA ARG A 218 -4.98 -0.37 -9.74
C ARG A 218 -4.94 1.15 -9.76
N GLY A 219 -3.75 1.73 -9.88
CA GLY A 219 -3.58 3.17 -9.97
C GLY A 219 -2.17 3.59 -10.38
N THR A 220 -2.01 4.87 -10.66
CA THR A 220 -0.76 5.49 -11.11
C THR A 220 -0.07 6.19 -9.94
N VAL A 221 1.24 6.05 -9.81
CA VAL A 221 2.01 6.72 -8.76
C VAL A 221 2.12 8.22 -9.06
N GLU A 222 1.53 9.07 -8.21
CA GLU A 222 1.61 10.53 -8.35
C GLU A 222 2.83 11.13 -7.61
N GLU A 223 3.10 10.64 -6.40
CA GLU A 223 4.15 11.20 -5.54
C GLU A 223 4.79 10.10 -4.68
N ILE A 224 6.12 10.15 -4.56
CA ILE A 224 6.89 9.29 -3.65
C ILE A 224 7.47 10.18 -2.54
N THR A 225 6.95 10.04 -1.33
CA THR A 225 7.47 10.69 -0.12
C THR A 225 8.32 9.71 0.68
N LEU A 226 9.10 10.23 1.64
CA LEU A 226 9.88 9.41 2.57
C LEU A 226 9.01 8.45 3.38
N THR A 227 7.78 8.82 3.76
CA THR A 227 6.94 8.02 4.66
C THR A 227 5.75 7.35 4.00
N TYR A 228 5.31 7.84 2.85
CA TYR A 228 4.20 7.27 2.08
C TYR A 228 4.39 7.52 0.58
N VAL A 229 3.64 6.76 -0.22
CA VAL A 229 3.50 6.93 -1.66
C VAL A 229 2.03 7.21 -1.96
N VAL A 230 1.77 8.16 -2.86
CA VAL A 230 0.43 8.49 -3.33
C VAL A 230 0.16 7.74 -4.63
N VAL A 231 -0.86 6.90 -4.62
CA VAL A 231 -1.32 6.17 -5.81
C VAL A 231 -2.70 6.70 -6.20
N ALA A 232 -2.80 7.33 -7.36
CA ALA A 232 -4.04 7.82 -7.92
C ALA A 232 -4.79 6.72 -8.65
N SER A 233 -6.03 6.51 -8.26
CA SER A 233 -6.96 5.65 -8.95
C SER A 233 -7.65 6.42 -10.09
N TRP A 234 -8.12 5.68 -11.09
CA TRP A 234 -8.82 6.22 -12.26
C TRP A 234 -10.16 6.89 -11.91
N ASP A 235 -10.73 6.57 -10.74
CA ASP A 235 -11.94 7.18 -10.19
C ASP A 235 -11.68 8.52 -9.45
N GLY A 236 -10.46 9.05 -9.54
CA GLY A 236 -10.06 10.33 -8.94
C GLY A 236 -9.71 10.24 -7.45
N ARG A 237 -9.70 9.04 -6.86
CA ARG A 237 -9.28 8.84 -5.47
C ARG A 237 -7.77 8.70 -5.37
N ARG A 238 -7.20 9.16 -4.25
CA ARG A 238 -5.77 9.05 -3.93
C ARG A 238 -5.57 8.14 -2.75
N TRP A 239 -4.87 7.02 -2.97
CA TRP A 239 -4.50 6.07 -1.95
C TRP A 239 -3.17 6.47 -1.34
N ILE A 240 -3.14 6.66 -0.02
CA ILE A 240 -1.92 6.98 0.73
C ILE A 240 -1.39 5.67 1.29
N VAL A 241 -0.35 5.14 0.64
CA VAL A 241 0.23 3.84 0.99
C VAL A 241 1.53 4.06 1.77
N PRO A 242 1.70 3.50 2.98
CA PRO A 242 2.95 3.63 3.72
C PRO A 242 4.14 3.11 2.91
N SER A 243 5.28 3.80 2.94
CA SER A 243 6.44 3.40 2.14
C SER A 243 6.96 2.01 2.52
N THR A 244 6.76 1.55 3.76
CA THR A 244 7.11 0.17 4.16
C THR A 244 6.39 -0.90 3.35
N PHE A 245 5.16 -0.63 2.86
CA PHE A 245 4.38 -1.61 2.10
C PHE A 245 5.13 -2.07 0.84
N PHE A 246 5.77 -1.16 0.11
CA PHE A 246 6.48 -1.46 -1.14
C PHE A 246 7.78 -2.25 -0.93
N ILE A 247 8.19 -2.45 0.31
CA ILE A 247 9.37 -3.24 0.66
C ILE A 247 8.96 -4.57 1.30
N SER A 248 7.93 -4.55 2.15
CA SER A 248 7.48 -5.75 2.85
C SER A 248 6.58 -6.65 2.00
N ASN A 249 5.85 -6.07 1.04
CA ASN A 249 4.82 -6.77 0.28
C ASN A 249 5.15 -6.79 -1.21
N THR A 250 4.66 -7.82 -1.89
CA THR A 250 4.70 -7.88 -3.36
C THR A 250 3.66 -6.93 -3.94
N PHE A 251 4.06 -6.21 -4.98
CA PHE A 251 3.18 -5.38 -5.80
C PHE A 251 3.48 -5.64 -7.28
N GLU A 252 2.52 -5.36 -8.15
CA GLU A 252 2.72 -5.49 -9.59
C GLU A 252 3.03 -4.11 -10.16
N ASN A 253 4.16 -3.99 -10.86
CA ASN A 253 4.50 -2.80 -11.62
C ASN A 253 4.32 -3.12 -13.12
N LEU A 254 3.31 -2.50 -13.72
CA LEU A 254 2.92 -2.73 -15.10
C LEU A 254 3.75 -1.92 -16.09
N THR A 255 4.63 -1.02 -15.64
CA THR A 255 5.38 -0.10 -16.51
C THR A 255 6.90 -0.15 -16.28
N ARG A 256 7.38 -1.13 -15.49
CA ARG A 256 8.78 -1.17 -15.01
C ARG A 256 9.85 -1.32 -16.10
N LEU A 257 9.63 -2.19 -17.08
CA LEU A 257 10.63 -2.54 -18.10
C LEU A 257 10.26 -2.00 -19.47
N ASP A 258 8.97 -2.08 -19.83
CA ASP A 258 8.41 -1.48 -21.02
C ASP A 258 6.97 -1.04 -20.74
N SER A 259 6.48 -0.02 -21.46
CA SER A 259 5.04 0.33 -21.53
C SER A 259 4.21 -0.72 -22.30
N GLU A 260 4.92 -1.71 -22.83
CA GLU A 260 4.47 -2.81 -23.65
C GLU A 260 3.70 -3.85 -22.84
N LEU A 261 2.40 -3.68 -22.76
CA LEU A 261 1.54 -4.56 -21.98
C LEU A 261 0.86 -5.62 -22.83
N LEU A 262 0.75 -6.84 -22.28
CA LEU A 262 -0.07 -7.91 -22.82
C LEU A 262 -1.42 -7.93 -22.10
N GLY A 263 -2.47 -7.60 -22.84
CA GLY A 263 -3.85 -7.62 -22.38
C GLY A 263 -4.45 -8.98 -22.66
N THR A 264 -5.14 -9.54 -21.66
CA THR A 264 -5.86 -10.81 -21.79
C THR A 264 -7.37 -10.56 -21.86
N ILE A 265 -8.05 -11.27 -22.75
CA ILE A 265 -9.50 -11.21 -22.94
C ILE A 265 -10.00 -12.65 -22.92
N GLU A 266 -10.94 -12.95 -22.02
CA GLU A 266 -11.47 -14.30 -21.85
C GLU A 266 -12.93 -14.37 -22.29
N PHE A 267 -13.29 -15.47 -22.94
CA PHE A 267 -14.66 -15.77 -23.38
C PHE A 267 -15.01 -17.19 -22.96
N ASP A 268 -16.21 -17.37 -22.43
CA ASP A 268 -16.79 -18.68 -22.14
C ASP A 268 -17.82 -19.00 -23.23
N LEU A 269 -17.57 -20.04 -24.03
CA LEU A 269 -18.38 -20.42 -25.22
C LEU A 269 -18.75 -21.91 -25.20
N ASP A 270 -19.67 -22.33 -26.06
CA ASP A 270 -20.00 -23.76 -26.28
C ASP A 270 -18.89 -24.48 -27.07
N TRP A 271 -18.82 -25.80 -26.93
CA TRP A 271 -17.82 -26.66 -27.57
C TRP A 271 -17.80 -26.58 -29.09
N LEU A 272 -18.90 -26.13 -29.71
CA LEU A 272 -18.98 -25.98 -31.17
C LEU A 272 -18.28 -24.72 -31.71
N VAL A 273 -17.63 -23.91 -30.87
CA VAL A 273 -16.99 -22.67 -31.34
C VAL A 273 -15.99 -22.91 -32.50
N PRO A 274 -16.14 -22.20 -33.63
CA PRO A 274 -15.21 -22.32 -34.75
C PRO A 274 -13.92 -21.54 -34.47
N MET A 275 -12.98 -22.18 -33.75
CA MET A 275 -11.73 -21.56 -33.29
C MET A 275 -10.90 -20.92 -34.40
N GLU A 276 -10.80 -21.56 -35.56
CA GLU A 276 -10.02 -21.05 -36.70
C GLU A 276 -10.60 -19.76 -37.26
N ALA A 277 -11.93 -19.72 -37.43
CA ALA A 277 -12.64 -18.53 -37.88
C ALA A 277 -12.51 -17.38 -36.86
N MET A 278 -12.62 -17.69 -35.56
CA MET A 278 -12.45 -16.70 -34.49
C MET A 278 -11.02 -16.13 -34.44
N ARG A 279 -9.99 -16.95 -34.69
CA ARG A 279 -8.59 -16.49 -34.82
C ARG A 279 -8.40 -15.52 -35.98
N ILE A 280 -8.95 -15.85 -37.15
CA ILE A 280 -8.88 -14.98 -38.34
C ILE A 280 -9.61 -13.67 -38.06
N GLN A 281 -10.77 -13.73 -37.41
CA GLN A 281 -11.53 -12.54 -37.09
C GLN A 281 -10.80 -11.63 -36.09
N LEU A 282 -10.19 -12.19 -35.04
CA LEU A 282 -9.36 -11.41 -34.11
C LEU A 282 -8.25 -10.67 -34.86
N GLN A 283 -7.54 -11.34 -35.77
CA GLN A 283 -6.50 -10.70 -36.57
C GLN A 283 -7.04 -9.55 -37.44
N ARG A 284 -8.25 -9.69 -38.01
CA ARG A 284 -8.89 -8.62 -38.79
C ARG A 284 -9.25 -7.41 -37.92
N ILE A 285 -9.83 -7.64 -36.74
CA ILE A 285 -10.23 -6.58 -35.82
C ILE A 285 -9.00 -5.79 -35.37
N VAL A 286 -7.97 -6.50 -34.93
CA VAL A 286 -6.75 -5.92 -34.37
C VAL A 286 -5.99 -5.12 -35.43
N ARG A 287 -5.87 -5.62 -36.67
CA ARG A 287 -5.23 -4.90 -37.79
C ARG A 287 -5.98 -3.66 -38.26
N ARG A 288 -7.28 -3.56 -37.99
CA ARG A 288 -8.12 -2.39 -38.30
C ARG A 288 -8.09 -1.34 -37.18
N SER A 289 -7.47 -1.65 -36.04
CA SER A 289 -7.42 -0.76 -34.89
C SER A 289 -6.07 -0.05 -34.82
N ASP A 290 -6.09 1.27 -34.65
CA ASP A 290 -4.88 2.07 -34.47
C ASP A 290 -4.25 1.89 -33.07
N LEU A 291 -4.98 1.23 -32.15
CA LEU A 291 -4.54 0.97 -30.77
C LEU A 291 -3.56 -0.22 -30.66
N TRP A 292 -3.41 -1.02 -31.72
CA TRP A 292 -2.53 -2.18 -31.72
C TRP A 292 -1.12 -1.83 -32.20
N ASP A 293 -0.12 -2.29 -31.47
CA ASP A 293 1.30 -1.99 -31.72
C ASP A 293 1.99 -2.99 -32.67
N GLY A 294 1.27 -4.00 -33.18
CA GLY A 294 1.81 -4.97 -34.13
C GLY A 294 2.60 -6.14 -33.54
N ARG A 295 2.82 -6.19 -32.22
CA ARG A 295 3.81 -7.11 -31.62
C ARG A 295 3.28 -8.51 -31.38
N HIS A 296 2.18 -8.64 -30.65
CA HIS A 296 1.64 -9.93 -30.22
C HIS A 296 0.12 -9.97 -30.35
N VAL A 297 -0.37 -11.00 -31.04
CA VAL A 297 -1.78 -11.36 -31.07
C VAL A 297 -1.89 -12.87 -31.06
N SER A 298 -2.60 -13.42 -30.09
CA SER A 298 -2.88 -14.85 -30.03
C SER A 298 -4.30 -15.11 -29.52
N LEU A 299 -4.87 -16.23 -29.95
CA LEU A 299 -6.15 -16.71 -29.44
C LEU A 299 -6.03 -18.22 -29.25
N GLN A 300 -6.27 -18.67 -28.02
CA GLN A 300 -6.06 -20.05 -27.59
C GLN A 300 -7.23 -20.49 -26.72
N MET A 301 -7.53 -21.78 -26.74
CA MET A 301 -8.45 -22.38 -25.77
C MET A 301 -7.63 -22.74 -24.53
N THR A 302 -7.99 -22.19 -23.38
CA THR A 302 -7.28 -22.41 -22.11
C THR A 302 -7.89 -23.53 -21.29
N ASP A 303 -9.20 -23.74 -21.41
CA ASP A 303 -9.91 -24.77 -20.67
C ASP A 303 -11.14 -25.26 -21.45
N ALA A 304 -11.58 -26.49 -21.20
CA ALA A 304 -12.72 -27.13 -21.86
C ALA A 304 -13.43 -28.11 -20.91
N GLN A 305 -14.28 -27.58 -20.04
CA GLN A 305 -14.95 -28.33 -18.97
C GLN A 305 -16.43 -27.96 -18.86
N GLY A 306 -17.26 -28.89 -18.38
CA GLY A 306 -18.67 -28.61 -18.03
C GLY A 306 -19.56 -28.17 -19.21
N GLY A 307 -19.25 -28.60 -20.44
CA GLY A 307 -20.00 -28.19 -21.64
C GLY A 307 -19.66 -26.79 -22.16
N GLN A 308 -18.69 -26.10 -21.54
CA GLN A 308 -18.17 -24.81 -22.00
C GLN A 308 -16.67 -24.93 -22.32
N VAL A 309 -16.17 -24.02 -23.15
CA VAL A 309 -14.75 -23.81 -23.42
C VAL A 309 -14.37 -22.39 -23.09
N LYS A 310 -13.25 -22.22 -22.38
CA LYS A 310 -12.65 -20.93 -22.10
C LYS A 310 -11.65 -20.60 -23.19
N ILE A 311 -11.89 -19.50 -23.88
CA ILE A 311 -11.01 -18.97 -24.91
C ILE A 311 -10.34 -17.73 -24.38
N ARG A 312 -9.01 -17.70 -24.50
CA ARG A 312 -8.17 -16.57 -24.15
C ARG A 312 -7.59 -15.93 -25.41
N ALA A 313 -7.95 -14.68 -25.64
CA ALA A 313 -7.26 -13.82 -26.60
C ALA A 313 -6.24 -12.94 -25.87
N VAL A 314 -5.02 -12.85 -26.40
CA VAL A 314 -3.95 -12.00 -25.88
C VAL A 314 -3.57 -11.00 -26.95
N VAL A 315 -3.61 -9.71 -26.62
CA VAL A 315 -3.26 -8.59 -27.50
C VAL A 315 -2.21 -7.71 -26.84
N SER A 316 -1.31 -7.13 -27.62
CA SER A 316 -0.32 -6.15 -27.17
C SER A 316 -0.76 -4.72 -27.47
N ALA A 317 -0.36 -3.76 -26.63
CA ALA A 317 -0.46 -2.34 -26.94
C ALA A 317 0.74 -1.56 -26.39
N SER A 318 0.93 -0.33 -26.88
CA SER A 318 2.03 0.56 -26.54
C SER A 318 1.90 1.22 -25.17
N ALA A 319 0.68 1.39 -24.66
CA ALA A 319 0.41 1.99 -23.37
C ALA A 319 -0.74 1.28 -22.65
N ALA A 320 -0.80 1.43 -21.33
CA ALA A 320 -1.81 0.77 -20.50
C ALA A 320 -3.24 1.23 -20.77
N GLY A 321 -3.43 2.50 -21.14
CA GLY A 321 -4.74 3.05 -21.54
C GLY A 321 -5.21 2.45 -22.86
N ASP A 322 -4.36 2.56 -23.89
CA ASP A 322 -4.62 1.97 -25.22
C ASP A 322 -4.90 0.47 -25.14
N LEU A 323 -4.21 -0.25 -24.24
CA LEU A 323 -4.44 -1.68 -24.03
C LEU A 323 -5.86 -1.95 -23.53
N TRP A 324 -6.32 -1.21 -22.54
CA TRP A 324 -7.65 -1.39 -21.98
C TRP A 324 -8.73 -1.11 -23.03
N ASP A 325 -8.57 -0.02 -23.78
CA ASP A 325 -9.48 0.35 -24.84
C ASP A 325 -9.48 -0.69 -25.98
N LEU A 326 -8.30 -1.21 -26.35
CA LEU A 326 -8.18 -2.30 -27.32
C LEU A 326 -8.87 -3.59 -26.82
N GLN A 327 -8.74 -3.92 -25.53
CA GLN A 327 -9.44 -5.08 -24.94
C GLN A 327 -10.95 -4.93 -25.02
N CYS A 328 -11.49 -3.75 -24.69
CA CYS A 328 -12.92 -3.46 -24.80
C CYS A 328 -13.39 -3.55 -26.25
N PHE A 329 -12.68 -2.88 -27.16
CA PHE A 329 -12.99 -2.90 -28.60
C PHE A 329 -12.99 -4.33 -29.18
N VAL A 330 -11.96 -5.12 -28.88
CA VAL A 330 -11.87 -6.52 -29.34
C VAL A 330 -12.99 -7.36 -28.73
N ARG A 331 -13.36 -7.13 -27.47
CA ARG A 331 -14.45 -7.85 -26.81
C ARG A 331 -15.79 -7.58 -27.48
N GLU A 332 -16.10 -6.32 -27.73
CA GLU A 332 -17.34 -5.91 -28.41
C GLU A 332 -17.43 -6.49 -29.83
N GLU A 333 -16.37 -6.34 -30.63
CA GLU A 333 -16.35 -6.80 -32.02
C GLU A 333 -16.39 -8.33 -32.14
N LEU A 334 -15.71 -9.06 -31.25
CA LEU A 334 -15.76 -10.52 -31.25
C LEU A 334 -17.12 -11.04 -30.79
N VAL A 335 -17.73 -10.44 -29.78
CA VAL A 335 -19.10 -10.81 -29.35
C VAL A 335 -20.09 -10.58 -30.49
N ASN A 336 -20.03 -9.42 -31.14
CA ASN A 336 -20.88 -9.12 -32.29
C ASN A 336 -20.67 -10.14 -33.44
N TRP A 337 -19.42 -10.48 -33.74
CA TRP A 337 -19.11 -11.47 -34.76
C TRP A 337 -19.66 -12.86 -34.42
N ILE A 338 -19.54 -13.31 -33.16
CA ILE A 338 -20.11 -14.59 -32.70
C ILE A 338 -21.63 -14.58 -32.85
N GLN A 339 -22.30 -13.49 -32.45
CA GLN A 339 -23.75 -13.37 -32.57
C GLN A 339 -24.25 -13.39 -34.02
N LEU A 340 -23.47 -12.88 -34.97
CA LEU A 340 -23.89 -12.84 -36.38
C LEU A 340 -23.52 -14.12 -37.15
N ASN A 341 -22.36 -14.73 -36.87
CA ASN A 341 -21.80 -15.78 -37.71
C ASN A 341 -21.75 -17.16 -37.03
N ALA A 342 -21.77 -17.21 -35.70
CA ALA A 342 -21.56 -18.43 -34.92
C ALA A 342 -22.51 -18.53 -33.71
N VAL A 343 -23.81 -18.29 -33.92
CA VAL A 343 -24.85 -18.32 -32.87
C VAL A 343 -24.82 -19.64 -32.07
N TYR A 344 -24.52 -20.75 -32.73
CA TYR A 344 -24.43 -22.08 -32.12
C TYR A 344 -23.26 -22.25 -31.14
N ALA A 345 -22.30 -21.31 -31.12
CA ALA A 345 -21.18 -21.29 -30.19
C ALA A 345 -21.50 -20.56 -28.88
N LEU A 346 -22.70 -19.98 -28.73
CA LEU A 346 -23.13 -19.36 -27.49
C LEU A 346 -23.36 -20.43 -26.40
N PRO A 347 -23.03 -20.13 -25.13
CA PRO A 347 -23.25 -21.05 -24.03
C PRO A 347 -24.70 -21.52 -23.96
N ARG A 348 -24.90 -22.84 -23.89
CA ARG A 348 -26.23 -23.46 -23.80
C ARG A 348 -26.22 -24.65 -22.86
N THR A 349 -27.33 -24.84 -22.16
CA THR A 349 -27.55 -26.03 -21.32
C THR A 349 -28.30 -27.07 -22.15
N ARG A 350 -27.71 -28.26 -22.29
CA ARG A 350 -28.36 -29.40 -22.97
C ARG A 350 -29.16 -30.18 -21.94
N LEU A 351 -30.48 -30.15 -22.06
CA LEU A 351 -31.38 -30.99 -21.28
C LEU A 351 -31.79 -32.18 -22.14
N GLU A 352 -31.39 -33.37 -21.73
CA GLU A 352 -31.96 -34.60 -22.29
C GLU A 352 -33.17 -34.96 -21.44
N PRO A 353 -34.41 -34.90 -21.97
CA PRO A 353 -35.57 -35.36 -21.23
C PRO A 353 -35.40 -36.86 -20.97
N GLU A 354 -35.53 -37.28 -19.72
CA GLU A 354 -35.41 -38.68 -19.33
C GLU A 354 -36.45 -39.51 -20.13
N PRO A 355 -36.02 -40.48 -20.95
CA PRO A 355 -36.92 -41.21 -21.85
C PRO A 355 -37.82 -42.21 -21.12
N THR A 356 -37.68 -42.35 -19.79
CA THR A 356 -38.52 -43.22 -18.96
C THR A 356 -39.59 -42.37 -18.28
N PRO A 357 -40.77 -42.15 -18.90
CA PRO A 357 -41.89 -41.62 -18.15
C PRO A 357 -42.21 -42.61 -17.03
N ALA A 358 -42.41 -42.10 -15.80
CA ALA A 358 -42.90 -42.93 -14.72
C ALA A 358 -44.22 -43.60 -15.17
N PRO A 359 -44.42 -44.91 -14.91
CA PRO A 359 -45.65 -45.58 -15.30
C PRO A 359 -46.86 -44.85 -14.70
N PRO A 360 -48.01 -44.84 -15.40
CA PRO A 360 -49.24 -44.23 -14.91
C PRO A 360 -49.52 -44.64 -13.46
N THR A 361 -50.10 -43.74 -12.66
CA THR A 361 -50.36 -43.99 -11.23
C THR A 361 -51.11 -45.30 -11.00
N GLN A 362 -52.01 -45.66 -11.92
CA GLN A 362 -52.78 -46.91 -11.88
C GLN A 362 -51.91 -48.16 -11.97
N GLU A 363 -50.90 -48.18 -12.84
CA GLU A 363 -49.96 -49.30 -12.98
C GLU A 363 -49.05 -49.41 -11.74
N ARG A 364 -48.68 -48.26 -11.15
CA ARG A 364 -47.94 -48.24 -9.88
C ARG A 364 -48.76 -48.79 -8.72
N GLU A 365 -50.03 -48.43 -8.62
CA GLU A 365 -50.95 -48.93 -7.59
C GLU A 365 -51.23 -50.43 -7.76
N ALA A 366 -51.43 -50.89 -9.01
CA ALA A 366 -51.61 -52.30 -9.34
C ALA A 366 -50.38 -53.12 -8.92
N PHE A 367 -49.17 -52.67 -9.28
CA PHE A 367 -47.93 -53.31 -8.86
C PHE A 367 -47.77 -53.37 -7.34
N ILE A 368 -48.11 -52.28 -6.62
CA ILE A 368 -48.11 -52.28 -5.14
C ILE A 368 -49.10 -53.30 -4.59
N SER A 369 -50.28 -53.43 -5.19
CA SER A 369 -51.29 -54.41 -4.75
C SER A 369 -50.85 -55.85 -5.00
N GLU A 370 -50.20 -56.11 -6.13
CA GLU A 370 -49.62 -57.41 -6.49
C GLU A 370 -48.51 -57.81 -5.52
N VAL A 371 -47.57 -56.90 -5.24
CA VAL A 371 -46.50 -57.15 -4.26
C VAL A 371 -47.07 -57.38 -2.86
N LYS A 372 -48.12 -56.67 -2.45
CA LYS A 372 -48.80 -56.90 -1.17
C LYS A 372 -49.48 -58.27 -1.10
N GLN A 373 -50.08 -58.73 -2.19
CA GLN A 373 -50.68 -60.06 -2.27
C GLN A 373 -49.61 -61.15 -2.25
N ALA A 374 -48.56 -61.03 -3.07
CA ALA A 374 -47.44 -61.96 -3.08
C ALA A 374 -46.78 -62.08 -1.69
N TRP A 375 -46.57 -60.95 -0.99
CA TRP A 375 -46.06 -60.94 0.38
C TRP A 375 -47.02 -61.62 1.38
N ALA A 376 -48.34 -61.42 1.23
CA ALA A 376 -49.33 -62.09 2.07
C ALA A 376 -49.34 -63.61 1.84
N ASP A 377 -49.20 -64.04 0.59
CA ASP A 377 -49.12 -65.46 0.21
C ASP A 377 -47.82 -66.10 0.71
N GLU A 378 -46.67 -65.41 0.61
CA GLU A 378 -45.41 -65.85 1.22
C GLU A 378 -45.56 -66.01 2.74
N ARG A 379 -46.22 -65.05 3.42
CA ARG A 379 -46.45 -65.13 4.86
C ARG A 379 -47.40 -66.27 5.26
N ALA A 380 -48.36 -66.60 4.40
CA ALA A 380 -49.27 -67.72 4.62
C ALA A 380 -48.61 -69.08 4.34
N ALA A 381 -47.55 -69.09 3.52
CA ALA A 381 -46.79 -70.29 3.16
C ALA A 381 -45.61 -70.57 4.11
N ASP A 382 -45.21 -69.62 4.97
CA ASP A 382 -44.16 -69.79 5.97
C ASP A 382 -44.70 -70.49 7.23
N PRO A 383 -44.42 -71.79 7.47
CA PRO A 383 -45.06 -72.59 8.51
C PRO A 383 -44.30 -72.53 9.86
N THR A 384 -43.64 -71.41 10.16
CA THR A 384 -43.10 -71.15 11.50
C THR A 384 -44.24 -70.76 12.43
N GLU A 385 -44.73 -71.73 13.20
CA GLU A 385 -45.57 -71.54 14.39
C GLU A 385 -45.07 -70.34 15.20
N GLU A 386 -46.01 -69.45 15.56
CA GLU A 386 -45.81 -68.44 16.60
C GLU A 386 -45.22 -69.14 17.82
N ILE A 387 -43.95 -68.85 18.13
CA ILE A 387 -43.35 -69.29 19.40
C ILE A 387 -44.05 -68.50 20.50
N GLU A 388 -45.07 -69.10 21.09
CA GLU A 388 -45.67 -68.68 22.35
C GLU A 388 -44.62 -68.95 23.44
N VAL A 389 -43.82 -67.94 23.78
CA VAL A 389 -42.81 -68.05 24.85
C VAL A 389 -43.54 -68.02 26.19
N GLU A 390 -43.83 -69.20 26.72
CA GLU A 390 -44.25 -69.41 28.11
C GLU A 390 -43.05 -69.07 29.01
N LEU A 391 -43.11 -67.92 29.68
CA LEU A 391 -42.09 -67.49 30.63
C LEU A 391 -42.37 -68.15 31.98
N ASP A 392 -41.59 -69.18 32.32
CA ASP A 392 -41.61 -69.82 33.64
C ASP A 392 -41.27 -68.80 34.75
N GLU A 393 -42.24 -68.55 35.63
CA GLU A 393 -42.04 -67.87 36.90
C GLU A 393 -41.30 -68.81 37.87
N GLU A 394 -40.01 -68.55 38.07
CA GLU A 394 -39.22 -68.75 39.31
C GLU A 394 -37.78 -69.18 39.00
N THR A 395 -36.93 -68.20 38.69
CA THR A 395 -35.57 -68.22 39.23
C THR A 395 -35.08 -66.80 39.49
N SER A 396 -35.35 -66.39 40.74
CA SER A 396 -34.45 -65.63 41.61
C SER A 396 -33.69 -64.46 40.99
N THR A 397 -34.23 -63.28 41.27
CA THR A 397 -33.51 -62.03 41.49
C THR A 397 -32.24 -62.21 42.34
N ALA A 398 -31.09 -62.28 41.70
CA ALA A 398 -29.80 -61.76 42.18
C ALA A 398 -28.79 -61.93 41.03
N ASP A 399 -27.97 -60.92 40.76
CA ASP A 399 -26.79 -60.98 39.89
C ASP A 399 -26.97 -60.71 38.37
N ALA A 400 -27.73 -59.66 38.01
CA ALA A 400 -27.57 -59.01 36.69
C ALA A 400 -27.58 -57.47 36.73
N GLU A 401 -27.37 -56.88 37.92
CA GLU A 401 -26.96 -55.48 38.09
C GLU A 401 -25.42 -55.39 38.08
N ALA A 402 -24.78 -55.71 36.95
CA ALA A 402 -23.42 -55.25 36.57
C ALA A 402 -22.83 -56.11 35.43
N ALA A 403 -23.21 -55.82 34.18
CA ALA A 403 -22.33 -55.82 33.00
C ALA A 403 -23.17 -55.89 31.72
N GLY A 404 -23.03 -54.90 30.83
CA GLY A 404 -23.40 -55.09 29.42
C GLY A 404 -24.30 -54.06 28.75
N HIS A 405 -24.58 -52.90 29.35
CA HIS A 405 -25.08 -51.76 28.56
C HIS A 405 -23.90 -50.94 28.04
N ARG A 406 -23.65 -50.99 26.73
CA ARG A 406 -23.09 -49.93 25.85
C ARG A 406 -22.53 -50.58 24.58
N SER A 407 -23.01 -50.19 23.39
CA SER A 407 -22.11 -49.93 22.25
C SER A 407 -22.86 -49.45 20.99
N TRP A 408 -23.98 -50.03 20.58
CA TRP A 408 -24.47 -49.75 19.22
C TRP A 408 -25.41 -48.53 19.09
N PHE A 409 -26.30 -48.29 20.05
CA PHE A 409 -27.26 -47.17 19.95
C PHE A 409 -26.65 -45.77 20.12
N GLN A 410 -25.41 -45.64 20.61
CA GLN A 410 -24.70 -44.36 20.63
C GLN A 410 -23.97 -44.05 19.30
N ALA A 411 -23.69 -45.06 18.47
CA ALA A 411 -23.05 -44.85 17.16
C ALA A 411 -24.01 -44.18 16.15
N ILE A 412 -25.32 -44.45 16.25
CA ILE A 412 -26.33 -43.89 15.33
C ILE A 412 -26.78 -42.47 15.76
N ARG A 413 -26.60 -42.10 17.04
CA ARG A 413 -26.87 -40.72 17.51
C ARG A 413 -25.73 -39.75 17.24
N GLY A 414 -24.51 -40.22 16.97
CA GLY A 414 -23.35 -39.38 16.63
C GLY A 414 -23.35 -38.82 15.19
N LEU A 415 -24.16 -39.39 14.29
CA LEU A 415 -24.28 -38.91 12.90
C LEU A 415 -25.45 -37.93 12.68
N ARG A 416 -26.25 -37.65 13.72
CA ARG A 416 -27.37 -36.71 13.68
C ARG A 416 -27.09 -35.44 14.50
N GLY A 417 -25.84 -34.99 14.49
CA GLY A 417 -25.35 -33.84 15.25
C GLY A 417 -24.19 -33.11 14.55
N SER A 418 -24.33 -32.81 13.26
CA SER A 418 -23.49 -31.81 12.60
C SER A 418 -24.19 -31.23 11.37
N LYS A 419 -25.17 -30.35 11.62
CA LYS A 419 -25.56 -29.26 10.71
C LYS A 419 -26.45 -28.29 11.47
N GLU A 420 -25.80 -27.36 12.15
CA GLU A 420 -26.44 -26.14 12.63
C GLU A 420 -25.50 -24.98 12.31
N LYS A 421 -25.78 -24.32 11.17
CA LYS A 421 -25.81 -22.86 11.06
C LYS A 421 -26.41 -22.43 9.72
N ASP A 422 -27.30 -21.46 9.85
CA ASP A 422 -27.82 -20.51 8.88
C ASP A 422 -28.92 -20.97 7.90
N GLY A 423 -30.01 -20.19 7.92
CA GLY A 423 -30.92 -20.08 6.78
C GLY A 423 -32.41 -20.10 7.15
N GLY A 424 -32.93 -19.01 7.70
CA GLY A 424 -34.36 -18.74 7.59
C GLY A 424 -34.72 -18.45 6.14
N LEU A 425 -35.50 -19.31 5.50
CA LEU A 425 -36.09 -19.12 4.17
C LEU A 425 -37.25 -20.11 4.03
N SER A 426 -38.40 -19.81 4.64
CA SER A 426 -39.65 -20.55 4.43
C SER A 426 -40.82 -19.66 3.99
N SER A 427 -40.54 -18.56 3.28
CA SER A 427 -41.58 -17.74 2.64
C SER A 427 -41.45 -17.59 1.11
N GLY A 428 -40.38 -18.09 0.47
CA GLY A 428 -40.15 -17.90 -0.98
C GLY A 428 -40.72 -19.00 -1.88
N ALA A 429 -41.05 -20.19 -1.36
CA ALA A 429 -41.51 -21.30 -2.20
C ALA A 429 -42.94 -21.07 -2.75
N ALA A 430 -43.81 -20.40 -2.00
CA ALA A 430 -45.16 -20.07 -2.46
C ALA A 430 -45.14 -18.96 -3.54
N GLU A 431 -44.26 -17.97 -3.39
CA GLU A 431 -44.14 -16.81 -4.28
C GLU A 431 -43.53 -17.17 -5.65
N VAL A 432 -42.56 -18.09 -5.67
CA VAL A 432 -41.97 -18.62 -6.91
C VAL A 432 -42.95 -19.50 -7.68
N THR A 433 -43.83 -20.22 -6.99
CA THR A 433 -44.84 -21.07 -7.64
C THR A 433 -45.94 -20.22 -8.30
N GLU A 434 -46.29 -19.08 -7.70
CA GLU A 434 -47.23 -18.11 -8.27
C GLU A 434 -46.63 -17.35 -9.48
N LEU A 435 -45.33 -17.04 -9.43
CA LEU A 435 -44.60 -16.42 -10.54
C LEU A 435 -44.44 -17.36 -11.75
N ILE A 436 -44.21 -18.65 -11.51
CA ILE A 436 -44.16 -19.67 -12.59
C ILE A 436 -45.55 -19.84 -13.22
N ALA A 437 -46.61 -19.80 -12.41
CA ALA A 437 -48.00 -19.91 -12.89
C ALA A 437 -48.52 -18.65 -13.60
N SER A 438 -47.90 -17.48 -13.38
CA SER A 438 -48.22 -16.25 -14.12
C SER A 438 -47.51 -16.19 -15.47
N VAL A 439 -46.24 -16.62 -15.54
CA VAL A 439 -45.47 -16.71 -16.79
C VAL A 439 -46.05 -17.74 -17.75
N LEU A 440 -46.58 -18.86 -17.25
CA LEU A 440 -47.25 -19.87 -18.07
C LEU A 440 -48.64 -19.43 -18.57
N ARG A 441 -49.26 -18.42 -17.97
CA ARG A 441 -50.58 -17.90 -18.37
C ARG A 441 -50.50 -16.93 -19.55
N ASP A 442 -49.34 -16.33 -19.78
CA ASP A 442 -49.10 -15.35 -20.85
C ASP A 442 -48.59 -16.00 -22.16
N ALA A 443 -48.37 -17.32 -22.16
CA ALA A 443 -47.78 -18.05 -23.29
C ALA A 443 -48.79 -18.62 -24.29
N THR A 444 -50.10 -18.33 -24.15
CA THR A 444 -51.15 -18.88 -25.04
C THR A 444 -51.48 -18.03 -26.26
N GLU A 445 -50.80 -16.90 -26.50
CA GLU A 445 -50.93 -16.12 -27.73
C GLU A 445 -49.57 -15.90 -28.41
N ALA A 446 -49.06 -16.94 -29.06
CA ALA A 446 -47.99 -16.81 -30.04
C ALA A 446 -48.60 -16.65 -31.44
N PRO A 447 -48.24 -15.61 -32.23
CA PRO A 447 -48.77 -15.41 -33.57
C PRO A 447 -48.32 -16.54 -34.51
N THR A 448 -49.17 -16.93 -35.44
CA THR A 448 -48.92 -18.06 -36.34
C THR A 448 -47.99 -17.68 -37.50
N GLU A 449 -47.32 -18.68 -38.07
CA GLU A 449 -46.25 -18.54 -39.09
C GLU A 449 -46.65 -17.72 -40.35
N ASP A 450 -47.94 -17.60 -40.64
CA ASP A 450 -48.46 -16.81 -41.76
C ASP A 450 -48.51 -15.30 -41.47
N GLU A 451 -48.70 -14.86 -40.21
CA GLU A 451 -48.65 -13.43 -39.83
C GLU A 451 -47.22 -12.88 -39.88
N LEU A 452 -46.22 -13.74 -39.60
CA LEU A 452 -44.79 -13.40 -39.71
C LEU A 452 -44.30 -13.28 -41.16
N ARG A 453 -45.07 -13.79 -42.14
CA ARG A 453 -44.76 -13.69 -43.57
C ARG A 453 -45.30 -12.43 -44.22
N GLU A 454 -46.42 -11.88 -43.75
CA GLU A 454 -46.99 -10.63 -44.28
C GLU A 454 -46.23 -9.38 -43.84
N GLY A 455 -45.67 -9.36 -42.63
CA GLY A 455 -44.84 -8.25 -42.14
C GLY A 455 -43.48 -8.08 -42.84
N ARG A 456 -43.03 -9.09 -43.61
CA ARG A 456 -41.70 -9.12 -44.24
C ARG A 456 -41.67 -8.54 -45.66
N ARG A 457 -42.80 -8.07 -46.21
CA ARG A 457 -42.88 -7.47 -47.56
C ARG A 457 -42.79 -5.94 -47.60
N ALA A 458 -42.65 -5.26 -46.45
CA ALA A 458 -42.79 -3.81 -46.38
C ALA A 458 -41.49 -3.00 -46.14
N ASP A 459 -40.30 -3.61 -46.18
CA ASP A 459 -39.06 -2.86 -45.96
C ASP A 459 -37.93 -3.34 -46.89
N ASP A 460 -38.05 -2.97 -48.16
CA ASP A 460 -36.94 -2.97 -49.12
C ASP A 460 -36.16 -1.66 -48.94
N GLY A 461 -35.29 -1.65 -47.93
CA GLY A 461 -34.34 -0.58 -47.64
C GLY A 461 -32.97 -1.17 -47.31
N ASP A 462 -31.96 -0.78 -48.08
CA ASP A 462 -30.55 -1.18 -47.98
C ASP A 462 -30.02 -1.19 -46.52
N PRO A 463 -29.47 -2.29 -45.99
CA PRO A 463 -28.93 -2.33 -44.63
C PRO A 463 -27.50 -1.77 -44.64
N THR A 464 -27.35 -0.47 -44.90
CA THR A 464 -26.10 0.22 -44.61
C THR A 464 -26.35 1.43 -43.71
N ARG A 465 -25.58 1.47 -42.61
CA ARG A 465 -25.29 2.63 -41.74
C ARG A 465 -26.34 3.00 -40.70
N VAL A 466 -26.16 2.48 -39.48
CA VAL A 466 -26.69 3.12 -38.27
C VAL A 466 -25.74 4.27 -37.92
N ASP A 467 -26.15 5.51 -38.20
CA ASP A 467 -25.40 6.70 -37.76
C ASP A 467 -25.61 6.91 -36.25
N HIS A 468 -24.53 6.79 -35.48
CA HIS A 468 -24.52 7.19 -34.07
C HIS A 468 -24.36 8.71 -34.00
N THR A 469 -25.44 9.42 -33.69
CA THR A 469 -25.38 10.87 -33.43
C THR A 469 -25.16 11.15 -31.95
N ASP A 470 -24.41 12.19 -31.63
CA ASP A 470 -24.09 12.62 -30.25
C ASP A 470 -25.27 13.25 -29.46
N GLY A 471 -26.51 13.08 -29.95
CA GLY A 471 -27.70 13.71 -29.38
C GLY A 471 -27.87 15.20 -29.70
N ARG A 472 -26.96 15.82 -30.48
CA ARG A 472 -27.10 17.20 -30.99
C ARG A 472 -27.04 17.32 -32.52
N GLY A 473 -26.91 16.20 -33.22
CA GLY A 473 -27.09 16.14 -34.67
C GLY A 473 -25.79 16.15 -35.47
N ASP A 474 -24.63 16.07 -34.83
CA ASP A 474 -23.37 15.80 -35.52
C ASP A 474 -23.19 14.28 -35.66
N SER A 475 -22.91 13.81 -36.88
CA SER A 475 -22.61 12.41 -37.16
C SER A 475 -21.24 12.08 -36.55
N LEU A 476 -21.20 11.21 -35.54
CA LEU A 476 -19.94 10.62 -35.09
C LEU A 476 -19.41 9.78 -36.26
N SER A 477 -18.20 10.06 -36.74
CA SER A 477 -17.57 9.19 -37.73
C SER A 477 -17.47 7.78 -37.14
N SER A 478 -17.41 6.74 -37.96
CA SER A 478 -17.22 5.35 -37.48
C SER A 478 -15.91 5.15 -36.67
N THR A 479 -15.08 6.19 -36.60
CA THR A 479 -13.80 6.28 -35.89
C THR A 479 -13.84 7.19 -34.66
N ALA A 480 -14.93 7.95 -34.43
CA ALA A 480 -15.10 8.79 -33.25
C ALA A 480 -15.40 7.93 -32.01
N ARG A 481 -14.35 7.31 -31.48
CA ARG A 481 -14.45 6.35 -30.39
C ARG A 481 -14.30 7.04 -29.03
N MET A 482 -15.23 6.78 -28.11
CA MET A 482 -15.19 7.21 -26.70
C MET A 482 -14.15 6.43 -25.87
N PHE A 483 -12.95 6.22 -26.40
CA PHE A 483 -11.86 5.49 -25.72
C PHE A 483 -11.00 6.44 -24.89
N SER A 484 -10.62 6.02 -23.67
CA SER A 484 -9.89 6.86 -22.73
C SER A 484 -8.43 7.07 -23.16
N GLY A 485 -8.07 8.29 -23.56
CA GLY A 485 -6.68 8.65 -23.86
C GLY A 485 -6.36 8.95 -25.32
N SER A 486 -7.31 8.75 -26.25
CA SER A 486 -7.13 9.20 -27.63
C SER A 486 -7.12 10.74 -27.72
N PRO A 487 -6.38 11.36 -28.66
CA PRO A 487 -6.36 12.82 -28.83
C PRO A 487 -7.76 13.41 -29.02
N GLU A 488 -8.65 12.69 -29.72
CA GLU A 488 -10.03 13.09 -29.98
C GLU A 488 -10.94 12.94 -28.75
N ALA A 489 -10.79 11.87 -27.97
CA ALA A 489 -11.51 11.70 -26.71
C ALA A 489 -11.07 12.73 -25.67
N ASN A 490 -9.77 13.05 -25.59
CA ASN A 490 -9.27 14.14 -24.74
C ASN A 490 -9.75 15.51 -25.23
N ALA A 491 -10.00 15.69 -26.52
CA ALA A 491 -10.60 16.91 -27.07
C ALA A 491 -12.10 17.01 -26.77
N LEU A 492 -12.84 15.90 -26.86
CA LEU A 492 -14.24 15.82 -26.46
C LEU A 492 -14.40 16.03 -24.95
N ASN A 493 -13.57 15.39 -24.13
CA ASN A 493 -13.58 15.54 -22.68
C ASN A 493 -13.27 16.99 -22.26
N ARG A 494 -12.37 17.68 -22.97
CA ARG A 494 -12.14 19.13 -22.81
C ARG A 494 -13.32 19.99 -23.25
N ARG A 495 -14.04 19.61 -24.32
CA ARG A 495 -15.26 20.32 -24.76
C ARG A 495 -16.43 20.15 -23.80
N TYR A 496 -16.49 19.02 -23.11
CA TYR A 496 -17.60 18.65 -22.22
C TYR A 496 -17.25 18.72 -20.73
N SER A 497 -16.02 19.11 -20.36
CA SER A 497 -15.68 19.38 -18.97
C SER A 497 -16.49 20.57 -18.48
N GLY A 498 -17.30 20.36 -17.42
CA GLY A 498 -18.06 21.43 -16.78
C GLY A 498 -17.17 22.59 -16.32
N ARG A 499 -17.80 23.73 -16.04
CA ARG A 499 -17.19 25.04 -15.70
C ARG A 499 -16.35 25.04 -14.40
N GLY A 500 -15.29 24.24 -14.35
CA GLY A 500 -14.44 24.04 -13.17
C GLY A 500 -12.95 23.87 -13.45
N VAL A 501 -12.48 23.99 -14.70
CA VAL A 501 -11.05 23.79 -15.05
C VAL A 501 -10.43 25.02 -15.76
N GLU A 502 -11.13 26.15 -15.87
CA GLU A 502 -10.60 27.37 -16.51
C GLU A 502 -9.74 28.28 -15.60
N SER A 503 -9.03 27.72 -14.62
CA SER A 503 -8.18 28.53 -13.72
C SER A 503 -6.76 28.03 -13.59
N GLU A 504 -6.13 27.59 -14.68
CA GLU A 504 -4.67 27.39 -14.71
C GLU A 504 -4.09 27.25 -16.13
N GLU A 505 -4.41 28.18 -17.05
CA GLU A 505 -3.57 28.36 -18.24
C GLU A 505 -3.03 29.79 -18.35
N LYS A 506 -1.75 29.87 -18.02
CA LYS A 506 -0.89 31.05 -17.95
C LYS A 506 -0.78 31.68 -19.34
N GLN A 507 -1.43 32.83 -19.55
CA GLN A 507 -1.21 33.65 -20.75
C GLN A 507 0.27 34.06 -20.85
N PRO A 508 0.93 33.90 -22.02
CA PRO A 508 2.22 34.53 -22.26
C PRO A 508 2.03 36.04 -22.42
N ALA A 509 2.94 36.81 -21.82
CA ALA A 509 2.93 38.27 -21.83
C ALA A 509 2.91 38.84 -23.27
N PRO A 510 2.15 39.91 -23.54
CA PRO A 510 2.17 40.56 -24.83
C PRO A 510 3.48 41.32 -25.04
N ASP A 511 4.08 41.04 -26.19
CA ASP A 511 5.29 41.65 -26.72
C ASP A 511 5.16 43.18 -26.79
N GLY A 512 6.23 43.87 -26.40
CA GLY A 512 6.28 45.32 -26.40
C GLY A 512 6.54 45.88 -27.80
N ALA A 513 5.58 46.63 -28.34
CA ALA A 513 5.81 47.61 -29.39
C ALA A 513 4.66 48.63 -29.40
N ASP A 514 4.89 49.80 -28.81
CA ASP A 514 4.72 51.12 -29.45
C ASP A 514 4.65 52.21 -28.38
N ARG A 515 5.74 52.98 -28.29
CA ARG A 515 5.79 54.24 -27.57
C ARG A 515 6.24 55.31 -28.56
N ALA A 516 5.27 55.85 -29.28
CA ALA A 516 5.38 57.13 -29.96
C ALA A 516 4.13 57.97 -29.65
N GLU A 517 4.35 59.27 -29.43
CA GLU A 517 3.35 60.34 -29.27
C GLU A 517 2.72 60.56 -27.89
N ARG A 518 3.44 61.28 -27.02
CA ARG A 518 3.17 62.68 -26.58
C ARG A 518 3.89 63.04 -25.29
#